data_AF-A0A318QWL2-F1
#
_entry.id   AF-A0A318QWL2-F1
#
_cell.length_a   1.000
_cell.length_b   1.000
_cell.length_c   1.000
_cell.angle_alpha   90.00
_cell.angle_beta   90.00
_cell.angle_gamma   90.00
#
_symmetry.space_group_name_H-M   'P 1'
#
loop_
_entity.id
_entity.type
_entity.pdbx_description
1 polymer ?
#
loop_
_entity_poly.entity_id
_entity_poly.type
_entity_poly.pdbx_seq_one_letter_code
_entity_poly.pdbx_strand_id
1 'polypeptide(L)'
;GSLSGTASGTLDGTLDLTKASSTYSGGMSGSGGLTVSGGTETLSGANTYTGVTTVASGAGLSLPGSVAGALTTAGTTDVNGGTVAGTTTNTGTFTAEDGTLAAVANNGGTATLSDTTAGAVTNASGATFSATGGTLASAANSGTMTLGAGNTVSGDVTQTAGSLTLDGNTVDGTVAANGGTFDVASAGSTAGSLSGTASGTLDGTLDLTKASSTYSGGMSGSGGLTVSGGTETL
;
A
#
# COMPACT_ATOMS: atom_id res chain seq x y z
N GLY A 1 2.66 19.10 23.34
CA GLY A 1 4.12 18.94 23.52
C GLY A 1 4.61 17.83 22.62
N SER A 2 5.81 17.30 22.86
CA SER A 2 6.31 16.06 22.25
C SER A 2 6.35 14.93 23.29
N LEU A 3 6.56 13.69 22.83
CA LEU A 3 6.82 12.55 23.70
C LEU A 3 8.31 12.18 23.61
N SER A 4 8.94 11.84 24.73
CA SER A 4 10.35 11.42 24.70
C SER A 4 10.69 10.46 25.82
N GLY A 5 11.76 9.70 25.63
CA GLY A 5 12.29 8.78 26.63
C GLY A 5 12.21 7.31 26.21
N THR A 6 12.63 6.45 27.13
CA THR A 6 12.82 5.00 26.93
C THR A 6 11.92 4.16 27.84
N ALA A 7 11.28 4.77 28.83
CA ALA A 7 10.46 4.06 29.80
C ALA A 7 9.14 3.61 29.15
N SER A 8 8.72 2.37 29.43
CA SER A 8 7.40 1.88 29.03
C SER A 8 6.28 2.70 29.65
N GLY A 9 5.16 2.77 28.93
CA GLY A 9 3.96 3.47 29.38
C GLY A 9 2.68 2.72 29.02
N THR A 10 1.56 3.20 29.57
CA THR A 10 0.23 2.72 29.22
C THR A 10 -0.62 3.91 28.78
N LEU A 11 -1.27 3.77 27.62
CA LEU A 11 -2.29 4.68 27.11
C LEU A 11 -3.65 4.10 27.48
N ASP A 12 -4.33 4.71 28.45
CA ASP A 12 -5.73 4.38 28.78
C ASP A 12 -6.72 5.31 28.05
N GLY A 13 -6.23 6.45 27.56
CA GLY A 13 -6.97 7.43 26.76
C GLY A 13 -6.13 7.94 25.60
N THR A 14 -6.62 8.97 24.90
CA THR A 14 -5.89 9.56 23.77
C THR A 14 -4.84 10.56 24.24
N LEU A 15 -3.57 10.33 23.90
CA LEU A 15 -2.49 11.29 24.06
C LEU A 15 -2.42 12.21 22.83
N ASP A 16 -2.45 13.53 23.02
CA ASP A 16 -2.35 14.51 21.92
C ASP A 16 -1.03 15.29 21.96
N LEU A 17 -0.23 15.13 20.90
CA LEU A 17 1.05 15.79 20.68
C LEU A 17 0.87 16.95 19.69
N THR A 18 0.74 18.15 20.24
CA THR A 18 0.49 19.38 19.46
C THR A 18 1.73 20.03 18.85
N LYS A 19 2.93 19.63 19.30
CA LYS A 19 4.24 20.19 18.89
C LYS A 19 5.32 19.11 18.99
N ALA A 20 5.08 17.98 18.34
CA ALA A 20 5.99 16.86 18.33
C ALA A 20 7.33 17.24 17.68
N SER A 21 8.42 16.76 18.27
CA SER A 21 9.79 17.08 17.83
C SER A 21 10.82 16.11 18.42
N SER A 22 10.37 14.97 18.90
CA SER A 22 11.18 14.09 19.76
C SER A 22 11.04 12.64 19.33
N THR A 23 11.90 11.82 19.93
CA THR A 23 11.88 10.37 19.78
C THR A 23 11.47 9.73 21.10
N TYR A 24 10.46 8.88 21.02
CA TYR A 24 10.10 7.95 22.07
C TYR A 24 10.50 6.53 21.67
N SER A 25 11.25 5.88 22.55
CA SER A 25 11.84 4.54 22.35
C SER A 25 11.33 3.51 23.35
N GLY A 26 10.50 3.93 24.31
CA GLY A 26 9.78 3.00 25.18
C GLY A 26 8.67 2.25 24.46
N GLY A 27 8.17 1.19 25.08
CA GLY A 27 6.97 0.50 24.61
C GLY A 27 5.72 1.04 25.30
N MET A 28 4.79 1.61 24.54
CA MET A 28 3.45 1.96 25.02
C MET A 28 2.47 0.80 24.83
N SER A 29 1.67 0.51 25.85
CA SER A 29 0.58 -0.48 25.83
C SER A 29 -0.77 0.16 26.12
N GLY A 30 -1.86 -0.61 26.15
CA GLY A 30 -3.20 -0.14 26.54
C GLY A 30 -4.20 0.03 25.40
N SER A 31 -5.42 0.45 25.72
CA SER A 31 -6.50 0.62 24.74
C SER A 31 -6.63 2.03 24.17
N GLY A 32 -5.91 3.00 24.76
CA GLY A 32 -5.86 4.38 24.33
C GLY A 32 -5.12 4.58 22.99
N GLY A 33 -5.26 5.78 22.43
CA GLY A 33 -4.68 6.15 21.15
C GLY A 33 -3.65 7.28 21.25
N LEU A 34 -3.05 7.61 20.12
CA LEU A 34 -2.10 8.70 19.97
C LEU A 34 -2.53 9.61 18.84
N THR A 35 -2.56 10.92 19.07
CA THR A 35 -2.75 11.93 18.04
C THR A 35 -1.50 12.78 17.94
N VAL A 36 -0.91 12.90 16.74
CA VAL A 36 0.10 13.90 16.42
C VAL A 36 -0.59 15.03 15.67
N SER A 37 -0.95 16.09 16.40
CA SER A 37 -1.67 17.25 15.87
C SER A 37 -0.75 18.31 15.24
N GLY A 38 0.56 18.27 15.54
CA GLY A 38 1.53 19.19 14.95
C GLY A 38 2.97 18.79 15.24
N GLY A 39 3.88 19.19 14.35
CA GLY A 39 5.28 18.75 14.39
C GLY A 39 5.45 17.29 13.96
N THR A 40 6.61 16.69 14.25
CA THR A 40 6.92 15.29 13.87
C THR A 40 7.36 14.49 15.09
N GLU A 41 6.70 13.37 15.34
CA GLU A 41 7.09 12.42 16.40
C GLU A 41 7.82 11.23 15.79
N THR A 42 8.81 10.69 16.50
CA THR A 42 9.45 9.41 16.14
C THR A 42 9.12 8.34 17.17
N LEU A 43 8.46 7.26 16.74
CA LEU A 43 8.20 6.09 17.57
C LEU A 43 9.13 4.94 17.18
N SER A 44 10.14 4.70 18.00
CA SER A 44 11.16 3.66 17.76
C SER A 44 11.00 2.42 18.63
N GLY A 45 10.21 2.51 19.70
CA GLY A 45 9.88 1.37 20.54
C GLY A 45 8.80 0.46 19.93
N ALA A 46 8.67 -0.73 20.50
CA ALA A 46 7.58 -1.64 20.16
C ALA A 46 6.31 -1.23 20.92
N ASN A 47 5.40 -0.51 20.26
CA ASN A 47 4.16 -0.07 20.88
C ASN A 47 3.03 -1.05 20.59
N THR A 48 2.41 -1.56 21.65
CA THR A 48 1.36 -2.57 21.62
C THR A 48 -0.02 -2.01 21.96
N TYR A 49 -0.15 -0.69 22.10
CA TYR A 49 -1.46 -0.08 22.28
C TYR A 49 -2.35 -0.31 21.05
N THR A 50 -3.64 -0.53 21.30
CA THR A 50 -4.61 -0.92 20.27
C THR A 50 -5.48 0.23 19.77
N GLY A 51 -5.48 1.36 20.48
CA GLY A 51 -6.16 2.57 20.01
C GLY A 51 -5.50 3.16 18.76
N VAL A 52 -6.24 4.02 18.07
CA VAL A 52 -5.82 4.58 16.78
C VAL A 52 -4.65 5.55 16.96
N THR A 53 -3.66 5.45 16.08
CA THR A 53 -2.66 6.50 15.86
C THR A 53 -3.16 7.43 14.77
N THR A 54 -3.30 8.72 15.06
CA THR A 54 -3.77 9.74 14.11
C THR A 54 -2.66 10.76 13.86
N VAL A 55 -2.31 10.99 12.59
CA VAL A 55 -1.38 12.05 12.17
C VAL A 55 -2.18 13.10 11.42
N ALA A 56 -2.34 14.28 12.03
CA ALA A 56 -3.13 15.36 11.47
C ALA A 56 -2.44 15.98 10.24
N SER A 57 -3.21 16.72 9.44
CA SER A 57 -2.65 17.50 8.33
C SER A 57 -1.60 18.48 8.83
N GLY A 58 -0.44 18.53 8.16
CA GLY A 58 0.72 19.34 8.56
C GLY A 58 1.54 18.77 9.73
N ALA A 59 1.17 17.61 10.27
CA ALA A 59 1.96 16.87 11.24
C ALA A 59 2.71 15.71 10.59
N GLY A 60 3.64 15.11 11.34
CA GLY A 60 4.48 14.02 10.89
C GLY A 60 4.59 12.86 11.89
N LEU A 61 4.78 11.66 11.37
CA LEU A 61 5.18 10.49 12.15
C LEU A 61 6.31 9.76 11.42
N SER A 62 7.40 9.49 12.12
CA SER A 62 8.41 8.51 11.71
C SER A 62 8.28 7.27 12.60
N LEU A 63 8.12 6.10 11.99
CA LEU A 63 7.82 4.85 12.68
C LEU A 63 8.85 3.77 12.29
N PRO A 64 10.06 3.78 12.89
CA PRO A 64 10.97 2.65 12.84
C PRO A 64 10.58 1.52 13.82
N GLY A 65 9.75 1.83 14.82
CA GLY A 65 9.23 0.85 15.78
C GLY A 65 7.95 0.18 15.30
N SER A 66 7.03 -0.11 16.22
CA SER A 66 5.73 -0.67 15.87
C SER A 66 4.56 0.02 16.56
N VAL A 67 3.38 -0.10 15.95
CA VAL A 67 2.08 0.17 16.54
C VAL A 67 1.14 -1.01 16.29
N ALA A 68 0.43 -1.47 17.32
CA ALA A 68 -0.54 -2.56 17.18
C ALA A 68 -1.91 -2.09 16.67
N GLY A 69 -2.31 -0.87 17.03
CA GLY A 69 -3.55 -0.24 16.56
C GLY A 69 -3.53 0.16 15.09
N ALA A 70 -4.68 0.64 14.62
CA ALA A 70 -4.79 1.25 13.30
C ALA A 70 -4.01 2.58 13.24
N LEU A 71 -3.59 2.94 12.03
CA LEU A 71 -2.92 4.20 11.73
C LEU A 71 -3.77 4.99 10.74
N THR A 72 -4.05 6.26 11.04
CA THR A 72 -4.71 7.19 10.12
C THR A 72 -3.83 8.41 9.93
N THR A 73 -3.50 8.76 8.69
CA THR A 73 -2.65 9.91 8.38
C THR A 73 -3.27 10.81 7.32
N ALA A 74 -3.41 12.09 7.65
CA ALA A 74 -3.68 13.18 6.73
C ALA A 74 -2.46 14.12 6.59
N GLY A 75 -1.40 13.87 7.36
CA GLY A 75 -0.11 14.55 7.28
C GLY A 75 0.92 13.72 6.51
N THR A 76 2.14 13.66 7.01
CA THR A 76 3.22 12.84 6.45
C THR A 76 3.56 11.70 7.42
N THR A 77 3.46 10.46 6.99
CA THR A 77 3.90 9.31 7.79
C THR A 77 4.92 8.49 7.02
N ASP A 78 5.99 8.12 7.70
CA ASP A 78 7.11 7.33 7.19
C ASP A 78 7.30 6.09 8.08
N VAL A 79 7.09 4.90 7.51
CA VAL A 79 7.30 3.60 8.17
C VAL A 79 8.61 2.99 7.68
N ASN A 80 9.70 3.27 8.39
CA ASN A 80 11.05 2.91 7.99
C ASN A 80 11.55 1.67 8.77
N GLY A 81 11.27 0.48 8.23
CA GLY A 81 11.50 -0.82 8.86
C GLY A 81 10.46 -1.18 9.93
N GLY A 82 9.47 -0.31 10.14
CA GLY A 82 8.48 -0.44 11.20
C GLY A 82 7.32 -1.39 10.87
N THR A 83 6.44 -1.57 11.87
CA THR A 83 5.24 -2.40 11.73
C THR A 83 3.97 -1.67 12.14
N VAL A 84 2.92 -1.79 11.32
CA VAL A 84 1.56 -1.37 11.65
C VAL A 84 0.65 -2.60 11.58
N ALA A 85 0.23 -3.10 12.74
CA ALA A 85 -0.59 -4.32 12.80
C ALA A 85 -2.09 -4.07 12.53
N GLY A 86 -2.53 -2.81 12.59
CA GLY A 86 -3.86 -2.40 12.12
C GLY A 86 -3.86 -1.90 10.68
N THR A 87 -5.04 -1.57 10.16
CA THR A 87 -5.16 -0.92 8.86
C THR A 87 -4.53 0.46 8.88
N THR A 88 -3.72 0.77 7.87
CA THR A 88 -3.21 2.11 7.61
C THR A 88 -4.15 2.83 6.64
N THR A 89 -4.74 3.94 7.06
CA THR A 89 -5.59 4.80 6.23
C THR A 89 -4.85 6.10 5.89
N ASN A 90 -4.62 6.35 4.61
CA ASN A 90 -3.93 7.54 4.13
C ASN A 90 -4.87 8.49 3.37
N THR A 91 -4.78 9.78 3.68
CA THR A 91 -5.31 10.88 2.86
C THR A 91 -4.26 11.99 2.63
N GLY A 92 -3.04 11.82 3.14
CA GLY A 92 -1.90 12.72 2.99
C GLY A 92 -0.76 12.05 2.24
N THR A 93 0.44 12.08 2.81
CA THR A 93 1.62 11.38 2.28
C THR A 93 1.98 10.22 3.20
N PHE A 94 2.04 9.02 2.64
CA PHE A 94 2.44 7.81 3.34
C PHE A 94 3.60 7.14 2.61
N THR A 95 4.70 6.89 3.31
CA THR A 95 5.81 6.07 2.83
C THR A 95 6.03 4.88 3.75
N ALA A 96 6.45 3.76 3.17
CA ALA A 96 6.97 2.64 3.93
C ALA A 96 8.14 2.01 3.17
N GLU A 97 9.23 1.77 3.88
CA GLU A 97 10.46 1.16 3.40
C GLU A 97 10.79 -0.02 4.32
N ASP A 98 10.98 -1.21 3.77
CA ASP A 98 11.21 -2.44 4.55
C ASP A 98 10.14 -2.70 5.64
N GLY A 99 8.93 -2.15 5.46
CA GLY A 99 7.87 -2.16 6.45
C GLY A 99 7.06 -3.46 6.47
N THR A 100 6.28 -3.64 7.54
CA THR A 100 5.21 -4.65 7.60
C THR A 100 3.88 -4.00 7.95
N LEU A 101 2.92 -4.06 7.03
CA LEU A 101 1.62 -3.40 7.13
C LEU A 101 0.50 -4.43 7.03
N ALA A 102 -0.43 -4.44 8.00
CA ALA A 102 -1.56 -5.37 7.94
C ALA A 102 -2.49 -5.12 6.74
N ALA A 103 -2.76 -3.86 6.43
CA ALA A 103 -3.49 -3.42 5.24
C ALA A 103 -3.23 -1.93 4.98
N VAL A 104 -3.40 -1.50 3.72
CA VAL A 104 -3.28 -0.10 3.32
C VAL A 104 -4.53 0.34 2.59
N ALA A 105 -5.18 1.39 3.09
CA ALA A 105 -6.28 2.07 2.46
C ALA A 105 -5.85 3.49 2.08
N ASN A 106 -5.41 3.65 0.84
CA ASN A 106 -5.04 4.95 0.28
C ASN A 106 -6.31 5.66 -0.22
N ASN A 107 -7.02 6.31 0.70
CA ASN A 107 -8.30 6.97 0.46
C ASN A 107 -8.15 8.36 -0.18
N GLY A 108 -6.93 8.84 -0.32
CA GLY A 108 -6.56 10.11 -0.93
C GLY A 108 -5.05 10.32 -0.85
N GLY A 109 -4.54 11.38 -1.47
CA GLY A 109 -3.12 11.71 -1.39
C GLY A 109 -2.23 10.66 -2.06
N THR A 110 -1.02 10.45 -1.51
CA THR A 110 0.01 9.61 -2.11
C THR A 110 0.54 8.58 -1.11
N ALA A 111 0.53 7.30 -1.50
CA ALA A 111 1.16 6.21 -0.78
C ALA A 111 2.29 5.59 -1.62
N THR A 112 3.48 5.42 -1.03
CA THR A 112 4.63 4.79 -1.68
C THR A 112 5.17 3.67 -0.80
N LEU A 113 5.36 2.49 -1.36
CA LEU A 113 5.92 1.32 -0.67
C LEU A 113 7.22 0.89 -1.37
N SER A 114 8.29 0.69 -0.61
CA SER A 114 9.52 0.06 -1.08
C SER A 114 9.84 -1.15 -0.22
N ASP A 115 10.06 -2.30 -0.84
CA ASP A 115 10.44 -3.56 -0.16
C ASP A 115 9.54 -3.92 1.03
N THR A 116 8.30 -3.45 1.00
CA THR A 116 7.35 -3.55 2.11
C THR A 116 6.45 -4.76 1.93
N THR A 117 6.17 -5.45 3.02
CA THR A 117 5.12 -6.47 3.08
C THR A 117 3.82 -5.82 3.52
N ALA A 118 2.82 -5.80 2.65
CA ALA A 118 1.49 -5.32 2.98
C ALA A 118 0.43 -6.41 2.75
N GLY A 119 -0.63 -6.39 3.55
CA GLY A 119 -1.83 -7.16 3.26
C GLY A 119 -2.61 -6.60 2.08
N ALA A 120 -3.92 -6.43 2.24
CA ALA A 120 -4.75 -5.85 1.18
C ALA A 120 -4.42 -4.37 1.00
N VAL A 121 -4.26 -3.94 -0.25
CA VAL A 121 -4.07 -2.55 -0.65
C VAL A 121 -5.29 -2.06 -1.42
N THR A 122 -5.86 -0.94 -1.01
CA THR A 122 -6.86 -0.21 -1.80
C THR A 122 -6.35 1.19 -2.14
N ASN A 123 -6.57 1.61 -3.39
CA ASN A 123 -6.27 2.95 -3.87
C ASN A 123 -7.53 3.60 -4.43
N ALA A 124 -8.04 4.61 -3.73
CA ALA A 124 -9.30 5.27 -4.07
C ALA A 124 -9.15 6.20 -5.28
N SER A 125 -10.29 6.64 -5.81
CA SER A 125 -10.32 7.65 -6.88
C SER A 125 -9.63 8.95 -6.42
N GLY A 126 -8.81 9.51 -7.30
CA GLY A 126 -8.00 10.70 -7.01
C GLY A 126 -6.77 10.46 -6.12
N ALA A 127 -6.54 9.23 -5.66
CA ALA A 127 -5.35 8.86 -4.91
C ALA A 127 -4.26 8.27 -5.82
N THR A 128 -3.00 8.45 -5.42
CA THR A 128 -1.84 7.89 -6.11
C THR A 128 -1.16 6.85 -5.23
N PHE A 129 -0.95 5.65 -5.76
CA PHE A 129 -0.23 4.59 -5.09
C PHE A 129 0.93 4.11 -5.96
N SER A 130 2.10 3.92 -5.36
CA SER A 130 3.24 3.25 -6.00
C SER A 130 3.85 2.21 -5.08
N ALA A 131 4.30 1.09 -5.65
CA ALA A 131 5.08 0.08 -4.93
C ALA A 131 6.23 -0.44 -5.78
N THR A 132 7.39 -0.66 -5.16
CA THR A 132 8.56 -1.32 -5.76
C THR A 132 9.11 -2.37 -4.80
N GLY A 133 9.40 -3.57 -5.30
CA GLY A 133 9.80 -4.68 -4.45
C GLY A 133 8.70 -5.12 -3.46
N GLY A 134 9.05 -6.03 -2.55
CA GLY A 134 8.13 -6.46 -1.50
C GLY A 134 6.93 -7.30 -1.98
N THR A 135 5.93 -7.42 -1.09
CA THR A 135 4.78 -8.31 -1.30
C THR A 135 3.48 -7.66 -0.90
N LEU A 136 2.44 -7.81 -1.73
CA LEU A 136 1.07 -7.40 -1.41
C LEU A 136 0.17 -8.65 -1.36
N ALA A 137 -0.76 -8.72 -0.41
CA ALA A 137 -1.73 -9.82 -0.43
C ALA A 137 -2.75 -9.65 -1.58
N SER A 138 -3.18 -8.42 -1.85
CA SER A 138 -4.02 -8.06 -3.00
C SER A 138 -3.93 -6.56 -3.26
N ALA A 139 -4.30 -6.13 -4.45
CA ALA A 139 -4.37 -4.71 -4.79
C ALA A 139 -5.70 -4.38 -5.49
N ALA A 140 -6.36 -3.31 -5.08
CA ALA A 140 -7.54 -2.77 -5.74
C ALA A 140 -7.35 -1.29 -6.05
N ASN A 141 -7.64 -0.89 -7.29
CA ASN A 141 -7.41 0.46 -7.77
C ASN A 141 -8.65 1.09 -8.40
N SER A 142 -8.94 2.31 -7.97
CA SER A 142 -9.85 3.27 -8.62
C SER A 142 -9.19 4.62 -8.94
N GLY A 143 -7.92 4.79 -8.55
CA GLY A 143 -7.11 5.99 -8.77
C GLY A 143 -5.96 5.72 -9.75
N THR A 144 -4.77 6.23 -9.44
CA THR A 144 -3.54 5.92 -10.17
C THR A 144 -2.68 4.97 -9.36
N MET A 145 -2.49 3.75 -9.84
CA MET A 145 -1.65 2.73 -9.21
C MET A 145 -0.51 2.33 -10.13
N THR A 146 0.72 2.38 -9.63
CA THR A 146 1.90 1.84 -10.30
C THR A 146 2.54 0.76 -9.44
N LEU A 147 2.48 -0.48 -9.91
CA LEU A 147 3.33 -1.54 -9.39
C LEU A 147 4.60 -1.53 -10.24
N GLY A 148 5.68 -0.94 -9.72
CA GLY A 148 6.99 -0.91 -10.35
C GLY A 148 7.70 -2.26 -10.27
N ALA A 149 9.02 -2.28 -10.46
CA ALA A 149 9.74 -3.54 -10.55
C ALA A 149 9.73 -4.35 -9.24
N GLY A 150 9.55 -5.67 -9.36
CA GLY A 150 9.87 -6.63 -8.32
C GLY A 150 8.79 -6.88 -7.27
N ASN A 151 7.57 -6.34 -7.41
CA ASN A 151 6.50 -6.68 -6.47
C ASN A 151 5.97 -8.09 -6.72
N THR A 152 5.65 -8.81 -5.65
CA THR A 152 4.82 -10.02 -5.71
C THR A 152 3.44 -9.74 -5.12
N VAL A 153 2.38 -9.90 -5.90
CA VAL A 153 0.99 -9.84 -5.42
C VAL A 153 0.48 -11.27 -5.31
N SER A 154 0.28 -11.78 -4.10
CA SER A 154 -0.11 -13.18 -3.87
C SER A 154 -1.56 -13.48 -4.28
N GLY A 155 -2.40 -12.45 -4.37
CA GLY A 155 -3.79 -12.54 -4.77
C GLY A 155 -4.06 -11.76 -6.05
N ASP A 156 -5.27 -11.22 -6.14
CA ASP A 156 -5.73 -10.49 -7.32
C ASP A 156 -5.27 -9.03 -7.33
N VAL A 157 -5.15 -8.50 -8.55
CA VAL A 157 -5.06 -7.06 -8.82
C VAL A 157 -6.35 -6.64 -9.53
N THR A 158 -7.18 -5.85 -8.86
CA THR A 158 -8.47 -5.39 -9.39
C THR A 158 -8.42 -3.93 -9.79
N GLN A 159 -8.62 -3.66 -11.08
CA GLN A 159 -8.63 -2.34 -11.67
C GLN A 159 -10.07 -1.94 -12.01
N THR A 160 -10.63 -0.99 -11.26
CA THR A 160 -12.06 -0.59 -11.39
C THR A 160 -12.21 0.76 -12.09
N ALA A 161 -11.28 1.69 -11.89
CA ALA A 161 -11.28 3.02 -12.50
C ALA A 161 -9.87 3.65 -12.45
N GLY A 162 -9.65 4.72 -13.20
CA GLY A 162 -8.33 5.37 -13.26
C GLY A 162 -7.33 4.54 -14.09
N SER A 163 -6.09 4.45 -13.62
CA SER A 163 -4.99 3.80 -14.34
C SER A 163 -4.20 2.86 -13.45
N LEU A 164 -3.96 1.63 -13.95
CA LEU A 164 -3.02 0.68 -13.38
C LEU A 164 -1.82 0.52 -14.32
N THR A 165 -0.60 0.59 -13.79
CA THR A 165 0.63 0.23 -14.51
C THR A 165 1.31 -0.94 -13.80
N LEU A 166 1.67 -1.97 -14.56
CA LEU A 166 2.47 -3.11 -14.13
C LEU A 166 3.82 -3.07 -14.86
N ASP A 167 4.93 -2.95 -14.12
CA ASP A 167 6.28 -2.86 -14.67
C ASP A 167 7.25 -3.80 -13.95
N GLY A 168 7.28 -5.07 -14.33
CA GLY A 168 8.20 -6.09 -13.79
C GLY A 168 7.68 -6.82 -12.56
N ASN A 169 6.39 -7.15 -12.52
CA ASN A 169 5.74 -7.76 -11.34
C ASN A 169 5.36 -9.23 -11.55
N THR A 170 5.13 -9.91 -10.43
CA THR A 170 4.44 -11.20 -10.39
C THR A 170 3.12 -11.04 -9.66
N VAL A 171 2.01 -11.30 -10.36
CA VAL A 171 0.67 -11.40 -9.78
C VAL A 171 0.26 -12.88 -9.80
N ASP A 172 0.17 -13.52 -8.65
CA ASP A 172 -0.16 -14.95 -8.57
C ASP A 172 -1.64 -15.23 -8.92
N GLY A 173 -2.50 -14.23 -8.69
CA GLY A 173 -3.92 -14.26 -8.99
C GLY A 173 -4.28 -13.64 -10.34
N THR A 174 -5.50 -13.13 -10.43
CA THR A 174 -6.04 -12.51 -11.65
C THR A 174 -5.78 -11.02 -11.67
N VAL A 175 -5.37 -10.50 -12.82
CA VAL A 175 -5.51 -9.08 -13.13
C VAL A 175 -6.92 -8.84 -13.67
N ALA A 176 -7.78 -8.23 -12.87
CA ALA A 176 -9.17 -7.94 -13.23
C ALA A 176 -9.31 -6.50 -13.72
N ALA A 177 -9.23 -6.30 -15.04
CA ALA A 177 -9.30 -5.03 -15.73
C ALA A 177 -10.77 -4.63 -16.00
N ASN A 178 -11.49 -4.27 -14.93
CA ASN A 178 -12.93 -4.01 -14.97
C ASN A 178 -13.32 -2.58 -15.36
N GLY A 179 -12.38 -1.62 -15.30
CA GLY A 179 -12.61 -0.25 -15.78
C GLY A 179 -11.36 0.62 -15.74
N GLY A 180 -11.42 1.80 -16.36
CA GLY A 180 -10.24 2.64 -16.58
C GLY A 180 -9.30 2.05 -17.62
N THR A 181 -7.99 2.12 -17.37
CA THR A 181 -6.95 1.50 -18.20
C THR A 181 -6.04 0.62 -17.37
N PHE A 182 -5.49 -0.43 -17.98
CA PHE A 182 -4.31 -1.09 -17.45
C PHE A 182 -3.19 -1.08 -18.50
N ASP A 183 -1.96 -0.93 -18.03
CA ASP A 183 -0.77 -0.86 -18.85
C ASP A 183 0.29 -1.85 -18.32
N VAL A 184 0.94 -2.57 -19.22
CA VAL A 184 2.10 -3.41 -18.93
C VAL A 184 3.30 -2.77 -19.59
N ALA A 185 4.12 -2.12 -18.77
CA ALA A 185 5.29 -1.39 -19.21
C ALA A 185 6.40 -2.35 -19.67
N SER A 186 7.50 -1.77 -20.16
CA SER A 186 8.55 -2.48 -20.89
C SER A 186 9.23 -3.63 -20.12
N ALA A 187 9.22 -3.63 -18.78
CA ALA A 187 9.77 -4.75 -18.01
C ALA A 187 8.87 -6.00 -18.04
N GLY A 188 7.66 -5.91 -18.62
CA GLY A 188 6.68 -7.00 -18.67
C GLY A 188 6.09 -7.30 -17.30
N SER A 189 5.24 -8.31 -17.18
CA SER A 189 4.76 -8.84 -15.90
C SER A 189 4.19 -10.24 -16.09
N THR A 190 4.11 -11.02 -15.00
CA THR A 190 3.38 -12.28 -14.99
C THR A 190 2.07 -12.10 -14.22
N ALA A 191 1.01 -12.76 -14.68
CA ALA A 191 -0.24 -12.89 -13.95
C ALA A 191 -0.69 -14.37 -13.90
N GLY A 192 -1.55 -14.73 -12.96
CA GLY A 192 -2.27 -16.00 -13.02
C GLY A 192 -3.21 -16.02 -14.22
N SER A 193 -4.12 -15.06 -14.29
CA SER A 193 -5.08 -14.89 -15.39
C SER A 193 -5.32 -13.40 -15.67
N LEU A 194 -6.00 -13.08 -16.77
CA LEU A 194 -6.45 -11.73 -17.10
C LEU A 194 -7.97 -11.75 -17.27
N SER A 195 -8.70 -10.77 -16.74
CA SER A 195 -10.15 -10.69 -16.94
C SER A 195 -10.61 -9.26 -17.14
N GLY A 196 -11.87 -9.09 -17.56
CA GLY A 196 -12.53 -7.79 -17.62
C GLY A 196 -12.67 -7.24 -19.03
N THR A 197 -12.96 -5.94 -19.11
CA THR A 197 -13.42 -5.26 -20.33
C THR A 197 -12.67 -3.95 -20.61
N ALA A 198 -11.86 -3.47 -19.65
CA ALA A 198 -11.09 -2.25 -19.81
C ALA A 198 -10.03 -2.40 -20.89
N SER A 199 -9.66 -1.29 -21.53
CA SER A 199 -8.59 -1.29 -22.52
C SER A 199 -7.23 -1.53 -21.86
N GLY A 200 -6.43 -2.37 -22.50
CA GLY A 200 -5.06 -2.68 -22.13
C GLY A 200 -4.04 -2.13 -23.13
N THR A 201 -2.92 -1.63 -22.63
CA THR A 201 -1.72 -1.37 -23.45
C THR A 201 -0.60 -2.28 -22.94
N LEU A 202 0.06 -2.98 -23.87
CA LEU A 202 1.19 -3.86 -23.58
C LEU A 202 2.41 -3.32 -24.31
N ASP A 203 3.30 -2.63 -23.62
CA ASP A 203 4.62 -2.26 -24.13
C ASP A 203 5.66 -3.36 -23.80
N GLY A 204 5.46 -4.09 -22.71
CA GLY A 204 6.16 -5.33 -22.39
C GLY A 204 5.32 -6.57 -22.62
N THR A 205 5.86 -7.73 -22.23
CA THR A 205 5.12 -9.00 -22.25
C THR A 205 4.27 -9.16 -20.99
N LEU A 206 2.99 -9.48 -21.15
CA LEU A 206 2.16 -10.04 -20.08
C LEU A 206 2.11 -11.57 -20.24
N ASP A 207 2.62 -12.32 -19.28
CA ASP A 207 2.59 -13.79 -19.30
C ASP A 207 1.56 -14.34 -18.30
N LEU A 208 0.57 -15.08 -18.81
CA LEU A 208 -0.48 -15.73 -18.02
C LEU A 208 -0.10 -17.17 -17.71
N THR A 209 0.12 -17.44 -16.42
CA THR A 209 0.70 -18.70 -15.93
C THR A 209 -0.36 -19.73 -15.50
N LYS A 210 -1.59 -19.28 -15.25
CA LYS A 210 -2.73 -20.08 -14.75
C LYS A 210 -4.04 -19.60 -15.38
N ALA A 211 -4.01 -19.31 -16.67
CA ALA A 211 -5.13 -18.70 -17.38
C ALA A 211 -6.40 -19.54 -17.23
N SER A 212 -7.49 -18.88 -16.89
CA SER A 212 -8.78 -19.51 -16.65
C SER A 212 -9.97 -18.57 -16.89
N SER A 213 -9.69 -17.35 -17.33
CA SER A 213 -10.66 -16.25 -17.39
C SER A 213 -11.12 -15.94 -18.81
N THR A 214 -11.91 -14.88 -18.91
CA THR A 214 -12.26 -14.23 -20.16
C THR A 214 -11.92 -12.76 -20.04
N TYR A 215 -11.14 -12.27 -21.00
CA TYR A 215 -10.85 -10.86 -21.20
C TYR A 215 -11.46 -10.42 -22.52
N SER A 216 -12.39 -9.46 -22.48
CA SER A 216 -13.06 -8.95 -23.68
C SER A 216 -12.72 -7.48 -23.96
N GLY A 217 -11.64 -6.97 -23.36
CA GLY A 217 -11.16 -5.60 -23.56
C GLY A 217 -10.33 -5.47 -24.83
N GLY A 218 -10.20 -4.24 -25.34
CA GLY A 218 -9.26 -3.94 -26.41
C GLY A 218 -7.81 -4.06 -25.92
N MET A 219 -6.89 -4.51 -26.77
CA MET A 219 -5.46 -4.59 -26.45
C MET A 219 -4.63 -3.93 -27.55
N SER A 220 -3.68 -3.09 -27.17
CA SER A 220 -2.75 -2.39 -28.06
C SER A 220 -1.33 -2.43 -27.49
N GLY A 221 -0.36 -1.83 -28.18
CA GLY A 221 1.02 -1.70 -27.73
C GLY A 221 2.02 -2.49 -28.58
N SER A 222 3.30 -2.35 -28.24
CA SER A 222 4.43 -2.98 -28.98
C SER A 222 4.88 -4.32 -28.41
N GLY A 223 4.46 -4.64 -27.18
CA GLY A 223 4.67 -5.89 -26.49
C GLY A 223 3.67 -6.98 -26.89
N GLY A 224 3.36 -7.89 -25.97
CA GLY A 224 2.49 -9.03 -26.30
C GLY A 224 1.94 -9.79 -25.11
N LEU A 225 0.90 -10.57 -25.37
CA LEU A 225 0.27 -11.48 -24.41
C LEU A 225 0.79 -12.90 -24.66
N THR A 226 1.32 -13.54 -23.61
CA THR A 226 1.69 -14.96 -23.60
C THR A 226 0.75 -15.71 -22.65
N VAL A 227 0.35 -16.92 -23.04
CA VAL A 227 -0.38 -17.85 -22.16
C VAL A 227 0.49 -19.08 -21.98
N SER A 228 1.28 -19.10 -20.91
CA SER A 228 2.21 -20.19 -20.59
C SER A 228 1.55 -21.33 -19.81
N GLY A 229 0.40 -21.08 -19.17
CA GLY A 229 -0.39 -22.10 -18.52
C GLY A 229 -1.89 -21.80 -18.52
N GLY A 230 -2.70 -22.86 -18.63
CA GLY A 230 -4.16 -22.76 -18.65
C GLY A 230 -4.75 -22.37 -20.01
N THR A 231 -5.95 -21.81 -19.99
CA THR A 231 -6.68 -21.35 -21.18
C THR A 231 -7.30 -19.98 -20.89
N GLU A 232 -6.98 -18.98 -21.72
CA GLU A 232 -7.57 -17.64 -21.68
C GLU A 232 -8.54 -17.47 -22.86
N THR A 233 -9.68 -16.84 -22.63
CA THR A 233 -10.62 -16.47 -23.71
C THR A 233 -10.51 -14.99 -24.01
N LEU A 234 -10.28 -14.63 -25.28
CA LEU A 234 -10.11 -13.25 -25.77
C LEU A 234 -11.24 -12.84 -26.72
#